data_AF-A0A4Y8LVF2-F1
#
_entry.id   AF-A0A4Y8LVF2-F1
#
_cell.length_a   1.000
_cell.length_b   1.000
_cell.length_c   1.000
_cell.angle_alpha   90.00
_cell.angle_beta   90.00
_cell.angle_gamma   90.00
#
_symmetry.space_group_name_H-M   'P 1'
#
loop_
_entity.id
_entity.type
_entity.pdbx_description
1 polymer ?
#
loop_
_entity_poly.entity_id
_entity_poly.type
_entity_poly.pdbx_seq_one_letter_code
_entity_poly.pdbx_strand_id
1 'polypeptide(L)'
;MSIIEPVLIEAGAIRQVAPYLLRNRLQRISIAADSNTFEVVGRVLGQLIENAGMNVCITLINPDKQGDVIADEASVVQLELDLKQSSAEIVLAVGSGTLHDIARFSAYAVGIPFVSVPTAPSVDGFNSIGAPLIIRGEKKTIAAIGPSAIFADLDLLTKAPDGMIAAGFGDMLGKYTSLFDWKFGSLAGGEPYSEAVAEQTRHALQLCVDNCEEIEKRSPKGIEILTRALIESGFAMLKFGQSHPASGAEHHLSHYWEMEFMRLGRRQILHGAKVGVACAEISRLYHGLAIDSPELFPEEHRQTLLEEIDRIPGEHAIKQLLLKVGGPTSPEQLGVSGDLLSLSMREAHHIRSNRHTLLKKYNEKKAAPK
;
A
#
# COMPACT_ATOMS: atom_id res chain seq x y z
N MET A 1 -6.24 -18.35 10.52
CA MET A 1 -6.26 -17.22 9.55
C MET A 1 -7.71 -16.96 9.23
N SER A 2 -8.24 -15.75 9.47
CA SER A 2 -9.62 -15.42 9.08
C SER A 2 -9.73 -15.50 7.56
N ILE A 3 -10.73 -16.22 7.06
CA ILE A 3 -11.01 -16.29 5.63
C ILE A 3 -11.61 -14.93 5.22
N ILE A 4 -11.03 -14.29 4.20
CA ILE A 4 -11.58 -13.06 3.62
C ILE A 4 -12.60 -13.48 2.58
N GLU A 5 -13.89 -13.41 2.91
CA GLU A 5 -14.95 -13.85 2.02
C GLU A 5 -16.27 -13.07 2.24
N PRO A 6 -16.86 -12.48 1.19
CA PRO A 6 -16.40 -12.50 -0.20
C PRO A 6 -15.29 -11.47 -0.49
N VAL A 7 -14.58 -11.68 -1.60
CA VAL A 7 -13.77 -10.65 -2.27
C VAL A 7 -14.45 -10.35 -3.60
N LEU A 8 -15.19 -9.25 -3.67
CA LEU A 8 -15.91 -8.83 -4.87
C LEU A 8 -15.18 -7.65 -5.52
N ILE A 9 -14.82 -7.82 -6.79
CA ILE A 9 -14.22 -6.78 -7.65
C ILE A 9 -15.08 -6.73 -8.92
N GLU A 10 -16.16 -5.97 -8.88
CA GLU A 10 -17.15 -5.91 -9.95
C GLU A 10 -17.97 -4.61 -9.89
N ALA A 11 -18.65 -4.27 -10.98
CA ALA A 11 -19.54 -3.11 -11.04
C ALA A 11 -20.73 -3.29 -10.09
N GLY A 12 -20.91 -2.34 -9.17
CA GLY A 12 -22.00 -2.40 -8.19
C GLY A 12 -21.72 -3.25 -6.96
N ALA A 13 -20.48 -3.63 -6.70
CA ALA A 13 -20.11 -4.46 -5.54
C ALA A 13 -20.63 -3.89 -4.21
N ILE A 14 -20.78 -2.57 -4.06
CA ILE A 14 -21.32 -1.97 -2.83
C ILE A 14 -22.75 -2.45 -2.51
N ARG A 15 -23.54 -2.84 -3.53
CA ARG A 15 -24.91 -3.35 -3.35
C ARG A 15 -24.94 -4.69 -2.61
N GLN A 16 -23.82 -5.41 -2.57
CA GLN A 16 -23.68 -6.68 -1.87
C GLN A 16 -23.31 -6.52 -0.38
N VAL A 17 -22.99 -5.30 0.07
CA VAL A 17 -22.65 -5.04 1.47
C VAL A 17 -23.85 -5.31 2.38
N ALA A 18 -25.01 -4.69 2.15
CA ALA A 18 -26.19 -4.92 3.01
C ALA A 18 -26.64 -6.41 3.03
N PRO A 19 -26.71 -7.14 1.91
CA PRO A 19 -26.93 -8.59 1.91
C PRO A 19 -25.88 -9.39 2.69
N TYR A 20 -24.61 -8.99 2.66
CA TYR A 20 -23.56 -9.61 3.47
C TYR A 20 -23.80 -9.39 4.97
N LEU A 21 -24.13 -8.16 5.38
CA LEU A 21 -24.38 -7.83 6.79
C LEU A 21 -25.59 -8.60 7.35
N LEU A 22 -26.69 -8.67 6.59
CA LEU A 22 -27.89 -9.44 6.95
C LEU A 22 -27.59 -10.94 7.12
N ARG A 23 -26.84 -11.54 6.19
CA ARG A 23 -26.45 -12.96 6.27
C ARG A 23 -25.62 -13.27 7.52
N ASN A 24 -24.79 -12.31 7.94
CA ASN A 24 -23.98 -12.40 9.15
C ASN A 24 -24.73 -11.96 10.43
N ARG A 25 -26.04 -11.63 10.33
CA ARG A 25 -26.90 -11.22 11.46
C ARG A 25 -26.36 -10.01 12.22
N LEU A 26 -25.73 -9.08 11.52
CA LEU A 26 -25.21 -7.83 12.08
C LEU A 26 -26.31 -6.76 12.01
N GLN A 27 -26.49 -6.00 13.09
CA GLN A 27 -27.57 -5.02 13.24
C GLN A 27 -27.05 -3.61 13.53
N ARG A 28 -25.90 -3.46 14.19
CA ARG A 28 -25.29 -2.16 14.55
C ARG A 28 -24.01 -1.97 13.75
N ILE A 29 -24.10 -1.19 12.68
CA ILE A 29 -23.05 -1.04 11.68
C ILE A 29 -22.41 0.33 11.84
N SER A 30 -21.07 0.39 11.87
CA SER A 30 -20.35 1.66 11.78
C SER A 30 -19.75 1.84 10.38
N ILE A 31 -19.78 3.06 9.85
CA ILE A 31 -19.08 3.46 8.63
C ILE A 31 -18.00 4.46 9.01
N ALA A 32 -16.74 4.11 8.75
CA ALA A 32 -15.60 5.01 8.86
C ALA A 32 -15.28 5.59 7.49
N ALA A 33 -15.43 6.90 7.34
CA ALA A 33 -15.22 7.64 6.10
C ALA A 33 -14.57 9.01 6.39
N ASP A 34 -14.05 9.67 5.36
CA ASP A 34 -13.78 11.10 5.42
C ASP A 34 -14.91 11.88 4.73
N SER A 35 -14.86 13.21 4.77
CA SER A 35 -15.89 14.05 4.14
C SER A 35 -16.05 13.80 2.63
N ASN A 36 -14.98 13.47 1.91
CA ASN A 36 -15.02 13.21 0.47
C ASN A 36 -15.63 11.83 0.20
N THR A 37 -15.14 10.79 0.87
CA THR A 37 -15.58 9.40 0.64
C THR A 37 -17.00 9.19 1.15
N PHE A 38 -17.44 9.97 2.14
CA PHE A 38 -18.83 10.01 2.56
C PHE A 38 -19.76 10.52 1.45
N GLU A 39 -19.43 11.65 0.81
CA GLU A 39 -20.25 12.18 -0.29
C GLU A 39 -20.19 11.28 -1.53
N VAL A 40 -19.04 10.66 -1.80
CA VAL A 40 -18.86 9.77 -2.95
C VAL A 40 -19.66 8.47 -2.83
N VAL A 41 -19.64 7.81 -1.65
CA VAL A 41 -20.34 6.53 -1.48
C VAL A 41 -20.86 6.27 -0.07
N GLY A 42 -20.27 6.85 0.97
CA GLY A 42 -20.66 6.58 2.37
C GLY A 42 -22.13 6.90 2.66
N ARG A 43 -22.66 7.99 2.10
CA ARG A 43 -24.08 8.38 2.21
C ARG A 43 -25.01 7.32 1.59
N VAL A 44 -24.71 6.91 0.36
CA VAL A 44 -25.51 5.92 -0.37
C VAL A 44 -25.43 4.55 0.33
N LEU A 45 -24.25 4.16 0.78
CA LEU A 45 -24.04 2.92 1.50
C LEU A 45 -24.79 2.91 2.85
N GLY A 46 -24.75 4.01 3.59
CA GLY A 46 -25.54 4.18 4.82
C GLY A 46 -27.03 3.98 4.56
N GLN A 47 -27.58 4.67 3.57
CA GLN A 47 -29.00 4.53 3.21
C GLN A 47 -29.38 3.10 2.77
N LEU A 48 -28.51 2.41 2.03
CA LEU A 48 -28.72 1.02 1.63
C LEU A 48 -28.81 0.09 2.85
N ILE A 49 -28.00 0.32 3.87
CA ILE A 49 -27.96 -0.47 5.10
C ILE A 49 -29.17 -0.14 5.99
N GLU A 50 -29.54 1.14 6.11
CA GLU A 50 -30.74 1.58 6.85
C GLU A 50 -32.03 1.03 6.22
N ASN A 51 -32.14 1.07 4.89
CA ASN A 51 -33.28 0.52 4.17
C ASN A 51 -33.42 -1.00 4.34
N ALA A 52 -32.32 -1.68 4.66
CA ALA A 52 -32.32 -3.10 5.01
C ALA A 52 -32.69 -3.37 6.48
N GLY A 53 -33.04 -2.33 7.25
CA GLY A 53 -33.52 -2.43 8.62
C GLY A 53 -32.42 -2.50 9.68
N MET A 54 -31.17 -2.18 9.33
CA MET A 54 -30.03 -2.12 10.26
C MET A 54 -29.78 -0.69 10.76
N ASN A 55 -29.15 -0.56 11.93
CA ASN A 55 -28.75 0.73 12.49
C ASN A 55 -27.37 1.12 11.97
N VAL A 56 -27.22 2.35 11.48
CA VAL A 56 -25.95 2.88 10.96
C VAL A 56 -25.47 4.02 11.84
N CYS A 57 -24.21 3.95 12.25
CA CYS A 57 -23.45 5.06 12.80
C CYS A 57 -22.39 5.49 11.76
N ILE A 58 -22.26 6.78 11.50
CA ILE A 58 -21.26 7.31 10.58
C ILE A 58 -20.22 8.09 11.39
N THR A 59 -18.98 7.63 11.33
CA THR A 59 -17.82 8.38 11.82
C THR A 59 -17.15 9.06 10.64
N LEU A 60 -17.27 10.39 10.59
CA LEU A 60 -16.47 11.22 9.68
C LEU A 60 -15.14 11.53 10.37
N ILE A 61 -14.07 10.87 9.95
CA ILE A 61 -12.73 11.10 10.50
C ILE A 61 -12.30 12.53 10.17
N ASN A 62 -11.93 13.27 11.20
CA ASN A 62 -11.56 14.67 11.04
C ASN A 62 -10.15 14.79 10.43
N PRO A 63 -9.93 15.77 9.55
CA PRO A 63 -8.58 16.07 9.07
C PRO A 63 -7.73 16.70 10.19
N ASP A 64 -6.42 16.58 10.05
CA ASP A 64 -5.44 17.29 10.84
C ASP A 64 -5.40 18.79 10.52
N LYS A 65 -4.44 19.50 11.12
CA LYS A 65 -4.26 20.95 10.90
C LYS A 65 -3.84 21.31 9.46
N GLN A 66 -3.34 20.34 8.69
CA GLN A 66 -2.92 20.51 7.30
C GLN A 66 -4.09 20.24 6.33
N GLY A 67 -5.21 19.71 6.83
CA GLY A 67 -6.38 19.34 6.07
C GLY A 67 -6.36 17.89 5.58
N ASP A 68 -5.41 17.08 6.05
CA ASP A 68 -5.26 15.68 5.64
C ASP A 68 -5.89 14.77 6.70
N VAL A 69 -6.63 13.74 6.29
CA VAL A 69 -6.92 12.62 7.20
C VAL A 69 -5.67 11.77 7.30
N ILE A 70 -5.19 11.57 8.52
CA ILE A 70 -3.96 10.84 8.81
C ILE A 70 -4.25 9.69 9.79
N ALA A 71 -3.55 8.56 9.67
CA ALA A 71 -3.75 7.43 10.58
C ALA A 71 -2.96 7.62 11.87
N ASP A 72 -3.35 8.60 12.69
CA ASP A 72 -2.70 8.97 13.95
C ASP A 72 -3.52 8.57 15.18
N GLU A 73 -2.98 8.86 16.37
CA GLU A 73 -3.68 8.54 17.62
C GLU A 73 -5.04 9.23 17.73
N ALA A 74 -5.16 10.47 17.25
CA ALA A 74 -6.43 11.22 17.32
C ALA A 74 -7.52 10.57 16.46
N SER A 75 -7.20 10.20 15.22
CA SER A 75 -8.12 9.56 14.28
C SER A 75 -8.58 8.18 14.75
N VAL A 76 -7.64 7.40 15.31
CA VAL A 76 -7.94 6.11 15.91
C VAL A 76 -8.86 6.25 17.12
N VAL A 77 -8.51 7.13 18.08
CA VAL A 77 -9.31 7.34 19.29
C VAL A 77 -10.70 7.85 18.93
N GLN A 78 -10.82 8.75 17.94
CA GLN A 78 -12.11 9.22 17.46
C GLN A 78 -13.00 8.04 17.03
N LEU A 79 -12.50 7.18 16.14
CA LEU A 79 -13.27 6.04 15.66
C LEU A 79 -13.58 5.05 16.79
N GLU A 80 -12.62 4.73 17.65
CA GLU A 80 -12.85 3.81 18.78
C GLU A 80 -13.95 4.30 19.74
N LEU A 81 -14.02 5.61 20.01
CA LEU A 81 -15.06 6.20 20.86
C LEU A 81 -16.43 6.05 20.22
N ASP A 82 -16.54 6.37 18.92
CA ASP A 82 -17.80 6.24 18.18
C ASP A 82 -18.26 4.77 18.11
N LEU A 83 -17.34 3.83 17.84
CA LEU A 83 -17.62 2.39 17.82
C LEU A 83 -18.19 1.88 19.15
N LYS A 84 -17.60 2.32 20.28
CA LYS A 84 -18.07 1.97 21.63
C LYS A 84 -19.41 2.60 21.93
N GLN A 85 -19.59 3.90 21.61
CA GLN A 85 -20.83 4.62 21.86
C GLN A 85 -22.01 4.05 21.07
N SER A 86 -21.80 3.65 19.81
CA SER A 86 -22.83 3.03 18.98
C SER A 86 -23.00 1.53 19.24
N SER A 87 -22.18 0.93 20.11
CA SER A 87 -22.10 -0.52 20.32
C SER A 87 -21.98 -1.28 19.00
N ALA A 88 -21.12 -0.79 18.09
CA ALA A 88 -20.97 -1.34 16.75
C ALA A 88 -20.56 -2.81 16.80
N GLU A 89 -21.16 -3.62 15.93
CA GLU A 89 -20.83 -5.05 15.76
C GLU A 89 -19.82 -5.25 14.63
N ILE A 90 -19.66 -4.25 13.76
CA ILE A 90 -18.73 -4.24 12.63
C ILE A 90 -18.46 -2.80 12.20
N VAL A 91 -17.29 -2.56 11.60
CA VAL A 91 -16.98 -1.28 10.93
C VAL A 91 -16.69 -1.48 9.44
N LEU A 92 -17.23 -0.60 8.61
CA LEU A 92 -16.96 -0.55 7.17
C LEU A 92 -15.92 0.55 6.93
N ALA A 93 -14.76 0.19 6.40
CA ALA A 93 -13.73 1.12 5.99
C ALA A 93 -14.04 1.65 4.58
N VAL A 94 -14.67 2.82 4.49
CA VAL A 94 -15.09 3.44 3.22
C VAL A 94 -14.08 4.50 2.82
N GLY A 95 -13.05 4.08 2.09
CA GLY A 95 -11.92 4.94 1.79
C GLY A 95 -10.79 4.27 1.03
N SER A 96 -9.59 4.84 1.12
CA SER A 96 -8.37 4.19 0.65
C SER A 96 -7.47 3.83 1.83
N GLY A 97 -6.14 3.73 1.64
CA GLY A 97 -5.19 3.21 2.63
C GLY A 97 -5.37 3.76 4.06
N THR A 98 -5.34 5.07 4.24
CA THR A 98 -5.40 5.69 5.58
C THR A 98 -6.65 5.31 6.36
N LEU A 99 -7.84 5.38 5.72
CA LEU A 99 -9.10 5.00 6.36
C LEU A 99 -9.16 3.50 6.66
N HIS A 100 -8.53 2.65 5.84
CA HIS A 100 -8.39 1.23 6.13
C HIS A 100 -7.50 1.00 7.35
N ASP A 101 -6.40 1.73 7.49
CA ASP A 101 -5.49 1.57 8.62
C ASP A 101 -6.13 2.02 9.94
N ILE A 102 -6.86 3.14 9.93
CA ILE A 102 -7.64 3.62 11.07
C ILE A 102 -8.73 2.60 11.45
N ALA A 103 -9.54 2.17 10.49
CA ALA A 103 -10.65 1.25 10.73
C ALA A 103 -10.17 -0.13 11.19
N ARG A 104 -9.14 -0.68 10.54
CA ARG A 104 -8.53 -1.97 10.89
C ARG A 104 -8.05 -1.97 12.34
N PHE A 105 -7.28 -0.95 12.72
CA PHE A 105 -6.71 -0.89 14.05
C PHE A 105 -7.80 -0.65 15.10
N SER A 106 -8.73 0.26 14.85
CA SER A 106 -9.84 0.55 15.78
C SER A 106 -10.73 -0.69 15.98
N ALA A 107 -11.03 -1.42 14.91
CA ALA A 107 -11.78 -2.68 14.97
C ALA A 107 -11.04 -3.75 15.80
N TYR A 108 -9.73 -3.90 15.57
CA TYR A 108 -8.88 -4.78 16.37
C TYR A 108 -8.90 -4.42 17.85
N ALA A 109 -8.72 -3.13 18.18
CA ALA A 109 -8.69 -2.64 19.56
C ALA A 109 -10.02 -2.82 20.29
N VAL A 110 -11.14 -2.67 19.59
CA VAL A 110 -12.50 -2.85 20.12
C VAL A 110 -12.93 -4.33 20.14
N GLY A 111 -12.27 -5.19 19.36
CA GLY A 111 -12.58 -6.62 19.28
C GLY A 111 -13.76 -6.95 18.37
N ILE A 112 -13.94 -6.17 17.29
CA ILE A 112 -15.00 -6.38 16.27
C ILE A 112 -14.39 -6.59 14.88
N PRO A 113 -15.10 -7.27 13.95
CA PRO A 113 -14.67 -7.37 12.56
C PRO A 113 -14.69 -6.02 11.83
N PHE A 114 -14.00 -5.96 10.69
CA PHE A 114 -14.17 -4.87 9.72
C PHE A 114 -14.33 -5.39 8.29
N VAL A 115 -14.95 -4.58 7.44
CA VAL A 115 -15.10 -4.82 6.00
C VAL A 115 -14.36 -3.73 5.23
N SER A 116 -13.65 -4.14 4.18
CA SER A 116 -12.97 -3.22 3.26
C SER A 116 -13.93 -2.79 2.15
N VAL A 117 -14.11 -1.48 1.99
CA VAL A 117 -14.85 -0.87 0.87
C VAL A 117 -13.93 0.15 0.19
N PRO A 118 -13.01 -0.30 -0.69
CA PRO A 118 -12.07 0.58 -1.37
C PRO A 118 -12.79 1.59 -2.27
N THR A 119 -12.39 2.85 -2.19
CA THR A 119 -12.94 3.95 -3.01
C THR A 119 -11.98 4.46 -4.07
N ALA A 120 -10.70 4.07 -3.99
CA ALA A 120 -9.68 4.33 -5.01
C ALA A 120 -8.59 3.24 -4.96
N PRO A 121 -8.08 2.76 -6.11
CA PRO A 121 -7.04 1.72 -6.17
C PRO A 121 -5.65 2.34 -6.02
N SER A 122 -5.29 2.80 -4.81
CA SER A 122 -4.08 3.61 -4.58
C SER A 122 -2.92 2.93 -3.84
N VAL A 123 -3.17 1.77 -3.22
CA VAL A 123 -2.21 1.04 -2.38
C VAL A 123 -2.63 -0.43 -2.23
N ASP A 124 -1.69 -1.32 -1.96
CA ASP A 124 -1.92 -2.75 -1.70
C ASP A 124 -2.42 -3.08 -0.27
N GLY A 125 -2.65 -2.05 0.55
CA GLY A 125 -2.96 -2.18 1.97
C GLY A 125 -4.39 -2.60 2.32
N PHE A 126 -5.28 -2.90 1.36
CA PHE A 126 -6.71 -3.13 1.63
C PHE A 126 -6.98 -4.37 2.49
N ASN A 127 -6.19 -5.43 2.31
CA ASN A 127 -6.29 -6.71 3.01
C ASN A 127 -5.09 -7.00 3.93
N SER A 128 -4.29 -5.99 4.28
CA SER A 128 -3.19 -6.14 5.24
C SER A 128 -3.69 -6.56 6.63
N ILE A 129 -2.82 -7.22 7.41
CA ILE A 129 -2.99 -7.52 8.85
C ILE A 129 -2.14 -6.60 9.75
N GLY A 130 -1.39 -5.67 9.16
CA GLY A 130 -0.70 -4.60 9.87
C GLY A 130 -1.32 -3.24 9.52
N ALA A 131 -1.44 -2.35 10.49
CA ALA A 131 -1.88 -0.96 10.30
C ALA A 131 -0.67 -0.02 10.45
N PRO A 132 -0.20 0.62 9.37
CA PRO A 132 0.70 1.76 9.45
C PRO A 132 0.04 2.94 10.15
N LEU A 133 0.45 3.21 11.40
CA LEU A 133 -0.04 4.32 12.21
C LEU A 133 1.08 5.30 12.53
N ILE A 134 0.72 6.55 12.73
CA ILE A 134 1.59 7.59 13.27
C ILE A 134 1.43 7.56 14.78
N ILE A 135 2.50 7.21 15.50
CA ILE A 135 2.52 7.16 16.96
C ILE A 135 3.66 8.05 17.46
N ARG A 136 3.31 9.12 18.15
CA ARG A 136 4.25 10.14 18.67
C ARG A 136 5.15 10.71 17.56
N GLY A 137 4.56 10.95 16.39
CA GLY A 137 5.26 11.49 15.22
C GLY A 137 6.07 10.48 14.40
N GLU A 138 6.10 9.20 14.80
CA GLU A 138 6.80 8.15 14.07
C GLU A 138 5.82 7.21 13.38
N LYS A 139 6.07 6.88 12.11
CA LYS A 139 5.25 5.90 11.39
C LYS A 139 5.67 4.48 11.78
N LYS A 140 4.74 3.73 12.38
CA LYS A 140 4.93 2.37 12.87
C LYS A 140 3.84 1.46 12.33
N THR A 141 4.23 0.29 11.83
CA THR A 141 3.25 -0.74 11.46
C THR A 141 2.90 -1.57 12.69
N ILE A 142 1.66 -1.48 13.15
CA ILE A 142 1.16 -2.22 14.31
C ILE A 142 0.37 -3.44 13.83
N ALA A 143 0.57 -4.60 14.43
CA ALA A 143 -0.23 -5.79 14.13
C ALA A 143 -1.70 -5.56 14.51
N ALA A 144 -2.62 -5.99 13.64
CA ALA A 144 -4.06 -5.82 13.78
C ALA A 144 -4.81 -7.01 13.13
N ILE A 145 -5.98 -6.77 12.52
CA ILE A 145 -6.81 -7.80 11.87
C ILE A 145 -6.87 -7.62 10.36
N GLY A 146 -7.21 -8.68 9.62
CA GLY A 146 -7.57 -8.58 8.20
C GLY A 146 -9.07 -8.32 8.03
N PRO A 147 -9.52 -7.81 6.86
CA PRO A 147 -10.95 -7.60 6.62
C PRO A 147 -11.68 -8.94 6.56
N SER A 148 -12.93 -8.96 7.01
CA SER A 148 -13.81 -10.13 6.87
C SER A 148 -14.32 -10.29 5.44
N ALA A 149 -14.45 -9.18 4.69
CA ALA A 149 -14.86 -9.15 3.30
C ALA A 149 -14.31 -7.89 2.59
N ILE A 150 -14.24 -7.93 1.26
CA ILE A 150 -13.83 -6.81 0.40
C ILE A 150 -14.90 -6.57 -0.66
N PHE A 151 -15.36 -5.34 -0.77
CA PHE A 151 -16.31 -4.88 -1.79
C PHE A 151 -15.68 -3.74 -2.60
N ALA A 152 -14.94 -4.10 -3.64
CA ALA A 152 -14.28 -3.17 -4.56
C ALA A 152 -15.19 -2.91 -5.77
N ASP A 153 -15.90 -1.78 -5.74
CA ASP A 153 -16.89 -1.45 -6.76
C ASP A 153 -16.28 -0.74 -7.97
N LEU A 154 -16.35 -1.37 -9.15
CA LEU A 154 -15.76 -0.80 -10.37
C LEU A 154 -16.49 0.46 -10.87
N ASP A 155 -17.78 0.64 -10.57
CA ASP A 155 -18.51 1.87 -10.94
C ASP A 155 -18.02 3.09 -10.15
N LEU A 156 -17.38 2.83 -9.01
CA LEU A 156 -16.75 3.81 -8.14
C LEU A 156 -15.26 3.98 -8.46
N LEU A 157 -14.52 2.87 -8.50
CA LEU A 157 -13.06 2.87 -8.64
C LEU A 157 -12.61 3.47 -9.98
N THR A 158 -13.40 3.32 -11.04
CA THR A 158 -13.12 3.95 -12.36
C THR A 158 -13.21 5.47 -12.34
N LYS A 159 -13.89 6.05 -11.34
CA LYS A 159 -14.04 7.50 -11.15
C LYS A 159 -13.07 8.06 -10.11
N ALA A 160 -12.16 7.24 -9.58
CA ALA A 160 -11.15 7.70 -8.64
C ALA A 160 -10.27 8.79 -9.26
N PRO A 161 -9.73 9.73 -8.43
CA PRO A 161 -8.81 10.76 -8.93
C PRO A 161 -7.60 10.14 -9.64
N ASP A 162 -7.17 10.78 -10.73
CA ASP A 162 -6.02 10.38 -11.57
C ASP A 162 -4.82 9.98 -10.73
N GLY A 163 -4.40 10.87 -9.83
CA GLY A 163 -3.21 10.68 -9.00
C GLY A 163 -3.32 9.48 -8.06
N MET A 164 -4.51 9.07 -7.65
CA MET A 164 -4.70 7.88 -6.81
C MET A 164 -4.57 6.58 -7.62
N ILE A 165 -5.07 6.56 -8.87
CA ILE A 165 -4.88 5.42 -9.79
C ILE A 165 -3.39 5.30 -10.15
N ALA A 166 -2.75 6.43 -10.51
CA ALA A 166 -1.33 6.48 -10.78
C ALA A 166 -0.49 6.04 -9.58
N ALA A 167 -0.90 6.42 -8.36
CA ALA A 167 -0.25 5.97 -7.14
C ALA A 167 -0.35 4.45 -6.99
N GLY A 168 -1.52 3.83 -7.16
CA GLY A 168 -1.62 2.36 -7.07
C GLY A 168 -0.78 1.64 -8.11
N PHE A 169 -0.71 2.19 -9.33
CA PHE A 169 0.19 1.65 -10.35
C PHE A 169 1.66 1.79 -9.95
N GLY A 170 2.06 2.95 -9.41
CA GLY A 170 3.41 3.18 -8.88
C GLY A 170 3.77 2.25 -7.72
N ASP A 171 2.79 1.94 -6.85
CA ASP A 171 2.95 0.94 -5.79
C ASP A 171 3.22 -0.45 -6.38
N MET A 172 2.49 -0.84 -7.43
CA MET A 172 2.75 -2.10 -8.15
C MET A 172 4.14 -2.09 -8.80
N LEU A 173 4.58 -1.00 -9.45
CA LEU A 173 5.92 -0.94 -10.04
C LEU A 173 7.03 -1.16 -9.00
N GLY A 174 6.82 -0.73 -7.75
CA GLY A 174 7.74 -1.01 -6.65
C GLY A 174 8.09 -2.49 -6.46
N LYS A 175 7.24 -3.39 -6.94
CA LYS A 175 7.45 -4.85 -6.84
C LYS A 175 8.63 -5.32 -7.67
N TYR A 176 9.07 -4.57 -8.69
CA TYR A 176 10.30 -4.89 -9.43
C TYR A 176 11.51 -4.93 -8.49
N THR A 177 11.70 -3.90 -7.68
CA THR A 177 12.86 -3.80 -6.78
C THR A 177 12.65 -4.56 -5.48
N SER A 178 11.43 -4.68 -4.96
CA SER A 178 11.18 -5.46 -3.75
C SER A 178 11.36 -6.97 -3.96
N LEU A 179 10.94 -7.52 -5.11
CA LEU A 179 11.16 -8.93 -5.43
C LEU A 179 12.66 -9.25 -5.56
N PHE A 180 13.41 -8.34 -6.19
CA PHE A 180 14.87 -8.46 -6.25
C PHE A 180 15.49 -8.40 -4.85
N ASP A 181 15.15 -7.39 -4.05
CA ASP A 181 15.68 -7.24 -2.69
C ASP A 181 15.35 -8.46 -1.82
N TRP A 182 14.17 -9.06 -2.00
CA TRP A 182 13.79 -10.28 -1.28
C TRP A 182 14.63 -11.50 -1.71
N LYS A 183 14.86 -11.68 -3.02
CA LYS A 183 15.75 -12.73 -3.53
C LYS A 183 17.18 -12.52 -3.07
N PHE A 184 17.67 -11.28 -3.12
CA PHE A 184 18.98 -10.87 -2.62
C PHE A 184 19.10 -11.14 -1.13
N GLY A 185 18.13 -10.75 -0.31
CA GLY A 185 18.12 -11.01 1.12
C GLY A 185 18.14 -12.50 1.45
N SER A 186 17.48 -13.32 0.64
CA SER A 186 17.52 -14.77 0.78
C SER A 186 18.90 -15.36 0.49
N LEU A 187 19.49 -15.01 -0.65
CA LEU A 187 20.77 -15.57 -1.11
C LEU A 187 21.99 -14.99 -0.36
N ALA A 188 21.95 -13.70 -0.01
CA ALA A 188 23.07 -13.01 0.64
C ALA A 188 22.94 -12.93 2.18
N GLY A 189 21.71 -12.93 2.70
CA GLY A 189 21.40 -12.75 4.12
C GLY A 189 20.73 -13.96 4.79
N GLY A 190 20.40 -15.02 4.03
CA GLY A 190 19.71 -16.19 4.56
C GLY A 190 18.24 -15.93 4.95
N GLU A 191 17.62 -14.88 4.41
CA GLU A 191 16.22 -14.58 4.71
C GLU A 191 15.26 -15.63 4.13
N PRO A 192 14.11 -15.90 4.80
CA PRO A 192 13.11 -16.80 4.26
C PRO A 192 12.61 -16.31 2.90
N TYR A 193 12.38 -17.24 1.97
CA TYR A 193 11.92 -16.93 0.62
C TYR A 193 10.92 -17.98 0.14
N SER A 194 9.92 -17.53 -0.63
CA SER A 194 8.92 -18.40 -1.23
C SER A 194 8.80 -18.09 -2.71
N GLU A 195 9.35 -18.97 -3.54
CA GLU A 195 9.30 -18.83 -5.01
C GLU A 195 7.86 -18.74 -5.51
N ALA A 196 6.94 -19.53 -4.95
CA ALA A 196 5.53 -19.50 -5.33
C ALA A 196 4.86 -18.14 -5.03
N VAL A 197 5.23 -17.46 -3.94
CA VAL A 197 4.69 -16.14 -3.61
C VAL A 197 5.36 -15.04 -4.44
N ALA A 198 6.66 -15.17 -4.70
CA ALA A 198 7.39 -14.27 -5.58
C ALA A 198 6.80 -14.30 -7.00
N GLU A 199 6.58 -15.48 -7.58
CA GLU A 199 6.00 -15.62 -8.91
C GLU A 199 4.55 -15.15 -8.98
N GLN A 200 3.75 -15.39 -7.94
CA GLN A 200 2.41 -14.81 -7.84
C GLN A 200 2.45 -13.27 -7.90
N THR A 201 3.37 -12.66 -7.15
CA THR A 201 3.52 -11.20 -7.10
C THR A 201 4.05 -10.65 -8.42
N ARG A 202 5.01 -11.35 -9.04
CA ARG A 202 5.59 -11.02 -10.34
C ARG A 202 4.52 -11.05 -11.44
N HIS A 203 3.64 -12.05 -11.42
CA HIS A 203 2.52 -12.14 -12.35
C HIS A 203 1.54 -10.99 -12.19
N ALA A 204 1.15 -10.63 -10.95
CA ALA A 204 0.27 -9.48 -10.68
C ALA A 204 0.88 -8.15 -11.16
N LEU A 205 2.18 -7.95 -10.95
CA LEU A 205 2.94 -6.82 -11.50
C LEU A 205 2.90 -6.82 -13.03
N GLN A 206 3.24 -7.94 -13.67
CA GLN A 206 3.31 -8.02 -15.13
C GLN A 206 1.96 -7.74 -15.78
N LEU A 207 0.86 -8.25 -15.22
CA LEU A 207 -0.49 -7.94 -15.69
C LEU A 207 -0.79 -6.44 -15.69
N CYS A 208 -0.35 -5.71 -14.66
CA CYS A 208 -0.50 -4.25 -14.62
C CYS A 208 0.29 -3.58 -15.74
N VAL A 209 1.56 -3.96 -15.91
CA VAL A 209 2.47 -3.38 -16.91
C VAL A 209 1.96 -3.64 -18.33
N ASP A 210 1.54 -4.87 -18.62
CA ASP A 210 1.01 -5.28 -19.93
C ASP A 210 -0.30 -4.57 -20.28
N ASN A 211 -1.07 -4.15 -19.27
CA ASN A 211 -2.34 -3.44 -19.44
C ASN A 211 -2.24 -1.96 -19.03
N CYS A 212 -1.05 -1.38 -19.04
CA CYS A 212 -0.81 0.02 -18.66
C CYS A 212 -1.70 1.01 -19.43
N GLU A 213 -1.97 0.76 -20.71
CA GLU A 213 -2.89 1.59 -21.52
C GLU A 213 -4.35 1.56 -21.05
N GLU A 214 -4.80 0.41 -20.58
CA GLU A 214 -6.16 0.27 -20.05
C GLU A 214 -6.29 0.98 -18.69
N ILE A 215 -5.22 0.94 -17.88
CA ILE A 215 -5.12 1.67 -16.60
C ILE A 215 -5.08 3.18 -16.84
N GLU A 216 -4.26 3.65 -17.78
CA GLU A 216 -4.20 5.05 -18.22
C GLU A 216 -5.57 5.57 -18.65
N LYS A 217 -6.29 4.81 -19.48
CA LYS A 217 -7.63 5.16 -19.96
C LYS A 217 -8.73 5.02 -18.91
N ARG A 218 -8.41 4.45 -17.74
CA ARG A 218 -9.38 4.08 -16.67
C ARG A 218 -10.51 3.22 -17.19
N SER A 219 -10.20 2.32 -18.13
CA SER A 219 -11.22 1.38 -18.58
C SER A 219 -11.63 0.49 -17.40
N PRO A 220 -12.88 0.00 -17.35
CA PRO A 220 -13.29 -0.95 -16.31
C PRO A 220 -12.33 -2.14 -16.19
N LYS A 221 -11.80 -2.64 -17.32
CA LYS A 221 -10.80 -3.70 -17.36
C LYS A 221 -9.47 -3.27 -16.71
N GLY A 222 -8.94 -2.10 -17.06
CA GLY A 222 -7.68 -1.61 -16.48
C GLY A 222 -7.78 -1.41 -14.97
N ILE A 223 -8.88 -0.83 -14.51
CA ILE A 223 -9.11 -0.59 -13.07
C ILE A 223 -9.36 -1.89 -12.32
N GLU A 224 -10.05 -2.86 -12.91
CA GLU A 224 -10.18 -4.19 -12.33
C GLU A 224 -8.81 -4.86 -12.18
N ILE A 225 -7.97 -4.84 -13.22
CA ILE A 225 -6.62 -5.43 -13.19
C ILE A 225 -5.79 -4.80 -12.09
N LEU A 226 -5.73 -3.46 -12.03
CA LEU A 226 -4.96 -2.76 -11.01
C LEU A 226 -5.47 -3.09 -9.60
N THR A 227 -6.79 -3.02 -9.39
CA THR A 227 -7.39 -3.30 -8.08
C THR A 227 -7.13 -4.73 -7.64
N ARG A 228 -7.27 -5.69 -8.56
CA ARG A 228 -7.00 -7.11 -8.30
C ARG A 228 -5.53 -7.34 -7.96
N ALA A 229 -4.61 -6.74 -8.71
CA ALA A 229 -3.18 -6.88 -8.45
C ALA A 229 -2.77 -6.33 -7.08
N LEU A 230 -3.32 -5.17 -6.67
CA LEU A 230 -3.10 -4.60 -5.34
C LEU A 230 -3.61 -5.53 -4.22
N ILE A 231 -4.81 -6.10 -4.39
CA ILE A 231 -5.38 -7.08 -3.44
C ILE A 231 -4.55 -8.38 -3.42
N GLU A 232 -4.09 -8.86 -4.57
CA GLU A 232 -3.23 -10.03 -4.69
C GLU A 232 -1.87 -9.81 -4.02
N SER A 233 -1.30 -8.61 -4.12
CA SER A 233 -0.08 -8.23 -3.42
C SER A 233 -0.25 -8.29 -1.90
N GLY A 234 -1.39 -7.81 -1.38
CA GLY A 234 -1.73 -7.99 0.02
C GLY A 234 -1.90 -9.47 0.42
N PHE A 235 -2.51 -10.31 -0.43
CA PHE A 235 -2.60 -11.75 -0.18
C PHE A 235 -1.23 -12.45 -0.19
N ALA A 236 -0.33 -12.03 -1.06
CA ALA A 236 1.05 -12.52 -1.09
C ALA A 236 1.77 -12.21 0.24
N MET A 237 1.64 -10.98 0.75
CA MET A 237 2.18 -10.62 2.07
C MET A 237 1.55 -11.45 3.20
N LEU A 238 0.23 -11.68 3.17
CA LEU A 238 -0.46 -12.51 4.15
C LEU A 238 0.00 -13.96 4.13
N LYS A 239 0.11 -14.56 2.94
CA LYS A 239 0.53 -15.95 2.75
C LYS A 239 1.96 -16.17 3.21
N PHE A 240 2.83 -15.19 2.99
CA PHE A 240 4.21 -15.26 3.44
C PHE A 240 4.39 -14.84 4.92
N GLY A 241 3.48 -14.03 5.45
CA GLY A 241 3.53 -13.51 6.83
C GLY A 241 4.46 -12.31 7.01
N GLN A 242 5.05 -11.79 5.93
CA GLN A 242 5.93 -10.62 5.95
C GLN A 242 5.78 -9.80 4.66
N SER A 243 6.19 -8.53 4.70
CA SER A 243 6.07 -7.59 3.59
C SER A 243 7.08 -7.75 2.44
N HIS A 244 8.04 -8.69 2.53
CA HIS A 244 9.09 -8.84 1.52
C HIS A 244 8.61 -8.92 0.06
N PRO A 245 7.49 -9.62 -0.28
CA PRO A 245 7.03 -9.69 -1.66
C PRO A 245 6.71 -8.32 -2.26
N ALA A 246 6.33 -7.35 -1.42
CA ALA A 246 5.80 -6.05 -1.86
C ALA A 246 6.64 -4.85 -1.42
N SER A 247 7.67 -5.04 -0.57
CA SER A 247 8.36 -3.95 0.11
C SER A 247 9.85 -4.24 0.36
N GLY A 248 10.71 -3.51 -0.36
CA GLY A 248 12.16 -3.48 -0.27
C GLY A 248 12.70 -2.05 -0.09
N ALA A 249 13.85 -1.75 -0.71
CA ALA A 249 14.51 -0.46 -0.58
C ALA A 249 13.67 0.72 -1.08
N GLU A 250 12.85 0.53 -2.12
CA GLU A 250 11.95 1.58 -2.63
C GLU A 250 10.93 2.04 -1.57
N HIS A 251 10.37 1.09 -0.81
CA HIS A 251 9.49 1.41 0.32
C HIS A 251 10.23 2.06 1.47
N HIS A 252 11.48 1.66 1.73
CA HIS A 252 12.30 2.30 2.74
C HIS A 252 12.52 3.79 2.42
N LEU A 253 12.84 4.13 1.17
CA LEU A 253 12.94 5.52 0.72
C LEU A 253 11.60 6.25 0.85
N SER A 254 10.51 5.64 0.38
CA SER A 254 9.15 6.20 0.48
C SER A 254 8.76 6.55 1.92
N HIS A 255 9.02 5.67 2.88
CA HIS A 255 8.77 5.91 4.30
C HIS A 255 9.72 6.95 4.89
N TYR A 256 10.98 7.00 4.47
CA TYR A 256 11.91 8.03 4.90
C TYR A 256 11.42 9.44 4.49
N TRP A 257 11.00 9.61 3.23
CA TRP A 257 10.46 10.88 2.74
C TRP A 257 9.17 11.27 3.47
N GLU A 258 8.31 10.28 3.74
CA GLU A 258 7.07 10.48 4.48
C GLU A 258 7.30 11.06 5.88
N MET A 259 8.19 10.44 6.64
CA MET A 259 8.49 10.89 8.00
C MET A 259 9.15 12.27 8.00
N GLU A 260 10.00 12.57 7.02
CA GLU A 260 10.58 13.91 6.90
C GLU A 260 9.51 14.97 6.59
N PHE A 261 8.56 14.67 5.71
CA PHE A 261 7.48 15.60 5.38
C PHE A 261 6.59 15.88 6.59
N MET A 262 6.26 14.83 7.35
CA MET A 262 5.55 14.98 8.62
C MET A 262 6.32 15.83 9.63
N ARG A 263 7.63 15.58 9.79
CA ARG A 263 8.50 16.37 10.69
C ARG A 263 8.51 17.86 10.33
N LEU A 264 8.42 18.16 9.03
CA LEU A 264 8.37 19.53 8.50
C LEU A 264 6.94 20.11 8.45
N GLY A 265 5.91 19.38 8.93
CA GLY A 265 4.52 19.84 8.90
C GLY A 265 3.94 19.99 7.48
N ARG A 266 4.48 19.25 6.51
CA ARG A 266 4.02 19.25 5.12
C ARG A 266 2.89 18.24 4.94
N ARG A 267 2.02 18.49 3.96
CA ARG A 267 0.97 17.55 3.54
C ARG A 267 1.55 16.21 3.09
N GLN A 268 0.76 15.16 3.28
CA GLN A 268 1.15 13.83 2.85
C GLN A 268 1.15 13.71 1.32
N ILE A 269 2.14 12.97 0.81
CA ILE A 269 2.12 12.49 -0.57
C ILE A 269 1.52 11.08 -0.56
N LEU A 270 0.71 10.78 -1.57
CA LEU A 270 0.21 9.44 -1.85
C LEU A 270 1.34 8.39 -1.79
N HIS A 271 1.11 7.31 -1.05
CA HIS A 271 2.10 6.27 -0.80
C HIS A 271 2.69 5.70 -2.09
N GLY A 272 1.83 5.21 -2.98
CA GLY A 272 2.26 4.57 -4.22
C GLY A 272 2.96 5.51 -5.20
N ALA A 273 2.67 6.81 -5.15
CA ALA A 273 3.40 7.82 -5.92
C ALA A 273 4.87 7.93 -5.48
N LYS A 274 5.12 7.93 -4.16
CA LYS A 274 6.48 7.87 -3.61
C LYS A 274 7.17 6.55 -3.96
N VAL A 275 6.47 5.43 -3.80
CA VAL A 275 7.02 4.09 -4.10
C VAL A 275 7.44 3.99 -5.57
N GLY A 276 6.62 4.45 -6.51
CA GLY A 276 6.94 4.42 -7.93
C GLY A 276 8.20 5.22 -8.27
N VAL A 277 8.30 6.45 -7.78
CA VAL A 277 9.51 7.29 -7.96
C VAL A 277 10.73 6.66 -7.29
N ALA A 278 10.58 6.15 -6.06
CA ALA A 278 11.66 5.47 -5.36
C ALA A 278 12.13 4.21 -6.10
N CYS A 279 11.21 3.47 -6.73
CA CYS A 279 11.54 2.30 -7.54
C CYS A 279 12.43 2.68 -8.74
N ALA A 280 12.16 3.80 -9.42
CA ALA A 280 13.02 4.30 -10.49
C ALA A 280 14.43 4.63 -9.98
N GLU A 281 14.54 5.31 -8.83
CA GLU A 281 15.83 5.67 -8.24
C GLU A 281 16.62 4.45 -7.74
N ILE A 282 15.95 3.46 -7.15
CA ILE A 282 16.57 2.20 -6.72
C ILE A 282 16.98 1.35 -7.92
N SER A 283 16.16 1.28 -8.97
CA SER A 283 16.52 0.62 -10.23
C SER A 283 17.79 1.24 -10.82
N ARG A 284 17.89 2.58 -10.91
CA ARG A 284 19.11 3.27 -11.37
C ARG A 284 20.33 2.86 -10.55
N LEU A 285 20.21 2.87 -9.22
CA LEU A 285 21.30 2.50 -8.33
C LEU A 285 21.73 1.04 -8.55
N TYR A 286 20.79 0.10 -8.57
CA TYR A 286 21.09 -1.33 -8.62
C TYR A 286 21.75 -1.74 -9.95
N HIS A 287 21.28 -1.19 -11.07
CA HIS A 287 21.95 -1.37 -12.37
C HIS A 287 23.38 -0.82 -12.36
N GLY A 288 23.61 0.35 -11.73
CA GLY A 288 24.96 0.89 -11.57
C GLY A 288 25.85 -0.01 -10.70
N LEU A 289 25.35 -0.49 -9.56
CA LEU A 289 26.10 -1.37 -8.65
C LEU A 289 26.45 -2.72 -9.28
N ALA A 290 25.59 -3.26 -10.16
CA ALA A 290 25.87 -4.48 -10.91
C ALA A 290 27.15 -4.36 -11.78
N ILE A 291 27.43 -3.16 -12.28
CA ILE A 291 28.60 -2.86 -13.12
C ILE A 291 29.79 -2.41 -12.26
N ASP A 292 29.56 -1.45 -11.39
CA ASP A 292 30.62 -0.71 -10.69
C ASP A 292 31.09 -1.39 -9.39
N SER A 293 30.31 -2.34 -8.85
CA SER A 293 30.58 -2.97 -7.55
C SER A 293 30.16 -4.45 -7.52
N PRO A 294 30.66 -5.30 -8.44
CA PRO A 294 30.29 -6.72 -8.53
C PRO A 294 30.59 -7.53 -7.26
N GLU A 295 31.47 -7.02 -6.41
CA GLU A 295 31.82 -7.63 -5.12
C GLU A 295 30.75 -7.43 -4.02
N LEU A 296 29.71 -6.62 -4.26
CA LEU A 296 28.53 -6.58 -3.39
C LEU A 296 27.67 -7.85 -3.50
N PHE A 297 27.83 -8.58 -4.61
CA PHE A 297 27.10 -9.81 -4.91
C PHE A 297 27.93 -11.03 -4.48
N PRO A 298 27.39 -11.92 -3.64
CA PRO A 298 28.07 -13.15 -3.22
C PRO A 298 28.53 -13.96 -4.43
N GLU A 299 29.78 -14.43 -4.44
CA GLU A 299 30.37 -15.10 -5.60
C GLU A 299 29.56 -16.33 -6.07
N GLU A 300 29.07 -17.13 -5.12
CA GLU A 300 28.22 -18.30 -5.37
C GLU A 300 26.91 -17.97 -6.10
N HIS A 301 26.35 -16.78 -5.86
CA HIS A 301 25.02 -16.39 -6.33
C HIS A 301 25.06 -15.23 -7.32
N ARG A 302 26.25 -14.74 -7.69
CA ARG A 302 26.43 -13.52 -8.47
C ARG A 302 25.69 -13.59 -9.79
N GLN A 303 25.85 -14.67 -10.54
CA GLN A 303 25.21 -14.83 -11.86
C GLN A 303 23.68 -14.73 -11.76
N THR A 304 23.08 -15.46 -10.82
CA THR A 304 21.63 -15.43 -10.59
C THR A 304 21.12 -14.04 -10.19
N LEU A 305 21.86 -13.33 -9.33
CA LEU A 305 21.46 -11.99 -8.90
C LEU A 305 21.60 -10.96 -10.01
N LEU A 306 22.62 -11.07 -10.86
CA LEU A 306 22.77 -10.22 -12.05
C LEU A 306 21.63 -10.46 -13.05
N GLU A 307 21.24 -11.73 -13.28
CA GLU A 307 20.08 -12.07 -14.11
C GLU A 307 18.77 -11.52 -13.54
N GLU A 308 18.60 -11.48 -12.21
CA GLU A 308 17.44 -10.83 -11.60
C GLU A 308 17.48 -9.29 -11.75
N ILE A 309 18.66 -8.66 -11.72
CA ILE A 309 18.79 -7.22 -12.03
C ILE A 309 18.41 -6.94 -13.48
N ASP A 310 18.87 -7.76 -14.43
CA ASP A 310 18.55 -7.58 -15.86
C ASP A 310 17.05 -7.69 -16.17
N ARG A 311 16.27 -8.33 -15.28
CA ARG A 311 14.80 -8.40 -15.37
C ARG A 311 14.10 -7.14 -14.85
N ILE A 312 14.79 -6.31 -14.07
CA ILE A 312 14.27 -5.03 -13.58
C ILE A 312 14.36 -4.02 -14.73
N PRO A 313 13.27 -3.33 -15.11
CA PRO A 313 13.37 -2.25 -16.08
C PRO A 313 14.29 -1.15 -15.57
N GLY A 314 15.16 -0.64 -16.43
CA GLY A 314 15.99 0.52 -16.10
C GLY A 314 15.14 1.74 -15.74
N GLU A 315 15.75 2.70 -15.01
CA GLU A 315 15.11 3.92 -14.53
C GLU A 315 14.23 4.62 -15.57
N HIS A 316 14.73 4.79 -16.80
CA HIS A 316 13.99 5.46 -17.86
C HIS A 316 12.68 4.74 -18.20
N ALA A 317 12.69 3.41 -18.28
CA ALA A 317 11.49 2.62 -18.57
C ALA A 317 10.44 2.74 -17.45
N ILE A 318 10.87 2.69 -16.18
CA ILE A 318 9.98 2.91 -15.02
C ILE A 318 9.38 4.32 -15.07
N LYS A 319 10.19 5.35 -15.36
CA LYS A 319 9.70 6.74 -15.48
C LYS A 319 8.70 6.89 -16.63
N GLN A 320 8.89 6.20 -17.77
CA GLN A 320 7.91 6.20 -18.86
C GLN A 320 6.58 5.53 -18.46
N LEU A 321 6.64 4.41 -17.75
CA LEU A 321 5.44 3.74 -17.24
C LEU A 321 4.66 4.63 -16.26
N LEU A 322 5.35 5.30 -15.33
CA LEU A 322 4.73 6.26 -14.41
C LEU A 322 4.12 7.45 -15.16
N LEU A 323 4.85 8.02 -16.12
CA LEU A 323 4.38 9.14 -16.93
C LEU A 323 3.10 8.78 -17.68
N LYS A 324 3.05 7.58 -18.26
CA LYS A 324 1.93 7.08 -19.05
C LYS A 324 0.62 7.05 -18.25
N VAL A 325 0.68 6.68 -16.97
CA VAL A 325 -0.52 6.71 -16.10
C VAL A 325 -0.74 8.06 -15.41
N GLY A 326 0.01 9.11 -15.76
CA GLY A 326 -0.09 10.44 -15.15
C GLY A 326 0.52 10.54 -13.74
N GLY A 327 1.40 9.60 -13.38
CA GLY A 327 2.12 9.60 -12.11
C GLY A 327 3.36 10.49 -12.12
N PRO A 328 3.87 10.88 -10.94
CA PRO A 328 5.15 11.58 -10.83
C PRO A 328 6.30 10.65 -11.24
N THR A 329 7.30 11.22 -11.88
CA THR A 329 8.46 10.52 -12.45
C THR A 329 9.77 10.91 -11.79
N SER A 330 9.76 11.86 -10.86
CA SER A 330 10.96 12.39 -10.22
C SER A 330 10.73 12.79 -8.76
N PRO A 331 11.77 12.73 -7.91
CA PRO A 331 11.71 13.23 -6.54
C PRO A 331 11.27 14.70 -6.46
N GLU A 332 11.70 15.54 -7.41
CA GLU A 332 11.38 16.97 -7.45
C GLU A 332 9.88 17.23 -7.61
N GLN A 333 9.18 16.43 -8.45
CA GLN A 333 7.73 16.51 -8.61
C GLN A 333 6.97 16.12 -7.33
N LEU A 334 7.57 15.30 -6.48
CA LEU A 334 7.07 14.98 -5.14
C LEU A 334 7.45 16.06 -4.11
N GLY A 335 8.28 17.04 -4.48
CA GLY A 335 8.84 18.03 -3.57
C GLY A 335 9.89 17.44 -2.62
N VAL A 336 10.52 16.32 -3.00
CA VAL A 336 11.71 15.75 -2.35
C VAL A 336 12.93 16.47 -2.92
N SER A 337 13.69 17.16 -2.07
CA SER A 337 14.90 17.87 -2.50
C SER A 337 16.04 16.89 -2.81
N GLY A 338 17.02 17.34 -3.60
CA GLY A 338 18.24 16.56 -3.85
C GLY A 338 19.00 16.18 -2.57
N ASP A 339 18.97 17.04 -1.56
CA ASP A 339 19.54 16.76 -0.24
C ASP A 339 18.78 15.65 0.49
N LEU A 340 17.44 15.70 0.48
CA LEU A 340 16.61 14.67 1.09
C LEU A 340 16.75 13.33 0.36
N LEU A 341 16.80 13.34 -0.98
CA LEU A 341 17.08 12.14 -1.76
C LEU A 341 18.44 11.55 -1.37
N SER A 342 19.50 12.38 -1.37
CA SER A 342 20.86 11.96 -1.02
C SER A 342 20.94 11.40 0.40
N LEU A 343 20.25 12.01 1.36
CA LEU A 343 20.18 11.54 2.73
C LEU A 343 19.41 10.21 2.82
N SER A 344 18.25 10.10 2.19
CA SER A 344 17.44 8.88 2.19
C SER A 344 18.19 7.70 1.56
N MET A 345 18.98 7.92 0.50
CA MET A 345 19.82 6.88 -0.10
C MET A 345 20.88 6.33 0.88
N ARG A 346 21.33 7.14 1.84
CA ARG A 346 22.27 6.69 2.88
C ARG A 346 21.57 6.05 4.07
N GLU A 347 20.44 6.61 4.50
CA GLU A 347 19.87 6.31 5.82
C GLU A 347 18.62 5.42 5.77
N ALA A 348 17.92 5.33 4.64
CA ALA A 348 16.64 4.64 4.56
C ALA A 348 16.72 3.14 4.90
N HIS A 349 17.88 2.50 4.74
CA HIS A 349 18.09 1.12 5.15
C HIS A 349 17.89 0.88 6.67
N HIS A 350 17.92 1.93 7.49
CA HIS A 350 17.61 1.85 8.93
C HIS A 350 16.12 1.77 9.25
N ILE A 351 15.23 2.10 8.30
CA ILE A 351 13.77 2.02 8.47
C ILE A 351 13.34 0.61 8.86
N ARG A 352 13.98 -0.40 8.28
CA ARG A 352 13.85 -1.82 8.66
C ARG A 352 15.23 -2.46 8.72
N SER A 353 15.93 -2.23 9.82
CA SER A 353 17.29 -2.73 10.04
C SER A 353 17.42 -4.27 9.94
N ASN A 354 16.31 -5.00 10.11
CA ASN A 354 16.24 -6.45 10.00
C ASN A 354 16.13 -6.98 8.55
N ARG A 355 16.01 -6.11 7.53
CA ARG A 355 15.97 -6.48 6.10
C ARG A 355 17.36 -6.44 5.48
N HIS A 356 17.68 -7.37 4.59
CA HIS A 356 18.94 -7.44 3.84
C HIS A 356 18.74 -7.03 2.38
N THR A 357 18.52 -5.74 2.14
CA THR A 357 18.44 -5.19 0.77
C THR A 357 19.82 -4.93 0.18
N LEU A 358 19.93 -4.82 -1.15
CA LEU A 358 21.20 -4.43 -1.78
C LEU A 358 21.62 -3.01 -1.38
N LEU A 359 20.66 -2.09 -1.19
CA LEU A 359 20.92 -0.75 -0.63
C LEU A 359 21.60 -0.81 0.74
N LYS A 360 21.12 -1.68 1.64
CA LYS A 360 21.74 -1.88 2.95
C LYS A 360 23.18 -2.38 2.80
N LYS A 361 23.40 -3.42 2.00
CA LYS A 361 24.73 -4.00 1.77
C LYS A 361 25.70 -2.95 1.23
N TYR A 362 25.25 -2.12 0.29
CA TYR A 362 26.03 -1.02 -0.26
C TYR A 362 26.44 0.01 0.79
N ASN A 363 25.49 0.45 1.62
CA ASN A 363 25.74 1.46 2.65
C ASN A 363 26.64 0.94 3.78
N GLU A 364 26.43 -0.29 4.24
CA GLU A 364 27.28 -0.93 5.25
C GLU A 364 28.72 -1.11 4.76
N LYS A 365 28.90 -1.48 3.48
CA LYS A 365 30.25 -1.58 2.90
C LYS A 365 30.96 -0.24 2.84
N LYS A 366 30.24 0.85 2.51
CA LYS A 366 30.81 2.20 2.52
C LYS A 366 31.18 2.70 3.92
N ALA A 367 30.45 2.26 4.94
CA ALA A 367 30.69 2.63 6.33
C ALA A 367 31.80 1.80 7.00
N ALA A 368 32.21 0.67 6.42
CA ALA A 368 33.27 -0.16 6.97
C ALA A 368 34.63 0.60 6.98
N PRO A 369 35.37 0.60 8.11
CA PRO A 369 36.70 1.18 8.15
C PRO A 369 37.62 0.45 7.15
N LYS A 370 38.36 1.23 6.36
CA LYS A 370 39.33 0.73 5.38
C LYS A 370 40.50 0.00 6.01
#